data_AF-A0AA40ZVS9-F1
#
_entry.id   AF-A0AA40ZVS9-F1
#
_cell.length_a   1.000
_cell.length_b   1.000
_cell.length_c   1.000
_cell.angle_alpha   90.00
_cell.angle_beta   90.00
_cell.angle_gamma   90.00
#
_symmetry.space_group_name_H-M   'P 1'
#
loop_
_entity.id
_entity.type
_entity.pdbx_description
1 polymer ?
#
loop_
_entity_poly.entity_id
_entity_poly.type
_entity_poly.pdbx_seq_one_letter_code
_entity_poly.pdbx_strand_id
1 'polypeptide(L)'
;MARTPTPNTGTNTPTTDTTASQGGENTGTPENTGGATDGDAPTEEDPAELVEARVTLDFEDYVVNDLAEIPAGRVGQLEREGYIDTHADAVAYAKSLA
;
A
#
# COMPACT_ATOMS: atom_id res chain seq x y z
N MET A 1 28.90 51.02 -12.71
CA MET A 1 27.66 51.37 -12.01
C MET A 1 26.65 50.24 -12.25
N ALA A 2 26.29 49.49 -11.21
CA ALA A 2 25.15 48.56 -11.25
C ALA A 2 24.40 48.72 -9.91
N ARG A 3 23.09 48.96 -10.00
CA ARG A 3 22.20 49.25 -8.87
C ARG A 3 21.58 47.95 -8.38
N THR A 4 21.71 47.66 -7.09
CA THR A 4 20.99 46.58 -6.40
C THR A 4 19.50 46.93 -6.31
N PRO A 5 18.58 46.03 -6.68
CA PRO A 5 17.19 46.08 -6.21
C PRO A 5 17.01 45.19 -4.97
N THR A 6 16.58 45.84 -3.89
CA THR A 6 16.15 45.32 -2.59
C THR A 6 14.83 44.54 -2.72
N PRO A 7 14.62 43.40 -2.04
CA PRO A 7 13.28 42.84 -1.85
C PRO A 7 12.47 43.70 -0.87
N ASN A 8 11.27 44.14 -1.27
CA ASN A 8 10.37 44.92 -0.42
C ASN A 8 9.53 44.01 0.49
N THR A 9 9.41 44.47 1.73
CA THR A 9 8.89 43.83 2.94
C THR A 9 7.37 43.74 2.99
N GLY A 10 6.86 42.72 3.68
CA GLY A 10 5.48 42.66 4.18
C GLY A 10 5.41 41.94 5.54
N THR A 11 5.72 42.67 6.61
CA THR A 11 5.61 42.27 8.02
C THR A 11 4.16 42.18 8.47
N ASN A 12 3.81 41.18 9.26
CA ASN A 12 2.86 41.31 10.37
C ASN A 12 3.14 40.21 11.42
N THR A 13 3.66 40.61 12.58
CA THR A 13 3.72 39.83 13.83
C THR A 13 2.60 40.35 14.73
N PRO A 14 1.91 39.50 15.51
CA PRO A 14 2.17 39.57 16.95
C PRO A 14 2.17 38.22 17.69
N THR A 15 2.97 38.24 18.75
CA THR A 15 3.25 37.30 19.85
C THR A 15 2.02 36.81 20.62
N THR A 16 2.08 35.57 21.14
CA THR A 16 1.47 35.23 22.42
C THR A 16 2.51 34.52 23.27
N ASP A 17 2.80 35.15 24.41
CA ASP A 17 3.70 34.72 25.47
C ASP A 17 2.83 34.05 26.55
N THR A 18 3.12 32.81 26.96
CA THR A 18 2.75 32.30 28.29
C THR A 18 3.65 31.13 28.67
N THR A 19 4.47 31.40 29.68
CA THR A 19 5.30 30.51 30.49
C THR A 19 4.50 29.49 31.31
N ALA A 20 5.19 28.37 31.59
CA ALA A 20 5.24 27.60 32.85
C ALA A 20 4.57 26.20 32.92
N SER A 21 5.42 25.28 33.40
CA SER A 21 5.16 24.28 34.44
C SER A 21 4.79 22.85 34.05
N GLN A 22 5.73 21.96 34.38
CA GLN A 22 5.61 20.79 35.28
C GLN A 22 4.47 19.79 35.05
N GLY A 23 4.88 18.53 34.91
CA GLY A 23 4.32 17.38 35.63
C GLY A 23 2.82 17.16 35.57
N GLY A 24 2.40 16.12 34.85
CA GLY A 24 1.03 15.63 34.90
C GLY A 24 0.93 14.25 34.31
N GLU A 25 1.22 13.25 35.13
CA GLU A 25 0.67 11.91 34.99
C GLU A 25 -0.85 12.04 34.75
N ASN A 26 -1.38 11.34 33.74
CA ASN A 26 -2.71 10.75 33.84
C ASN A 26 -2.84 9.69 32.75
N THR A 27 -2.64 8.45 33.21
CA THR A 27 -3.12 7.21 32.63
C THR A 27 -4.60 7.35 32.28
N GLY A 28 -4.89 7.65 31.01
CA GLY A 28 -6.22 7.47 30.44
C GLY A 28 -6.33 6.04 29.94
N THR A 29 -6.66 5.11 30.83
CA THR A 29 -7.14 3.78 30.43
C THR A 29 -8.56 3.97 29.88
N PRO A 30 -8.86 3.71 28.59
CA PRO A 30 -10.23 3.44 28.21
C PRO A 30 -10.60 2.06 28.77
N GLU A 31 -11.46 2.07 29.79
CA GLU A 31 -12.29 0.93 30.14
C GLU A 31 -13.07 0.50 28.89
N ASN A 32 -12.78 -0.68 28.36
CA ASN A 32 -13.78 -1.42 27.60
C ASN A 32 -13.96 -2.78 28.26
N THR A 33 -14.91 -2.79 29.19
CA THR A 33 -15.58 -3.99 29.69
C THR A 33 -16.34 -4.61 28.53
N GLY A 34 -15.66 -5.48 27.77
CA GLY A 34 -16.23 -6.36 26.76
C GLY A 34 -15.86 -7.80 27.08
N GLY A 35 -16.49 -8.36 28.13
CA GLY A 35 -16.44 -9.80 28.38
C GLY A 35 -17.43 -10.55 27.49
N ALA A 36 -17.03 -11.77 27.11
CA ALA A 36 -17.67 -12.74 26.20
C ALA A 36 -17.41 -12.43 24.71
N THR A 37 -16.77 -13.28 23.92
CA THR A 37 -16.79 -14.76 23.89
C THR A 37 -15.53 -15.28 23.23
N ASP A 38 -14.98 -16.38 23.75
CA ASP A 38 -14.24 -17.36 22.95
C ASP A 38 -15.06 -17.66 21.68
N GLY A 39 -14.57 -17.15 20.57
CA GLY A 39 -15.05 -17.41 19.23
C GLY A 39 -13.82 -17.60 18.37
N ASP A 40 -13.15 -18.72 18.55
CA ASP A 40 -12.34 -19.36 17.51
C ASP A 40 -13.30 -19.63 16.33
N ALA A 41 -13.60 -18.58 15.58
CA ALA A 41 -14.11 -18.74 14.24
C ALA A 41 -12.90 -19.20 13.43
N PRO A 42 -12.97 -20.29 12.66
CA PRO A 42 -11.98 -20.48 11.61
C PRO A 42 -12.02 -19.17 10.82
N THR A 43 -10.87 -18.49 10.72
CA THR A 43 -10.74 -17.42 9.73
C THR A 43 -11.09 -18.11 8.44
N GLU A 44 -12.30 -17.85 7.92
CA GLU A 44 -12.64 -18.24 6.56
C GLU A 44 -11.51 -17.64 5.74
N GLU A 45 -10.59 -18.50 5.28
CA GLU A 45 -9.53 -18.08 4.38
C GLU A 45 -10.27 -17.52 3.18
N ASP A 46 -10.38 -16.19 3.15
CA ASP A 46 -10.97 -15.44 2.04
C ASP A 46 -10.41 -16.11 0.78
N PRO A 47 -11.26 -16.66 -0.12
CA PRO A 47 -10.77 -17.45 -1.24
C PRO A 47 -9.79 -16.55 -1.97
N ALA A 48 -8.50 -16.92 -1.91
CA ALA A 48 -7.42 -16.01 -2.28
C ALA A 48 -7.73 -15.45 -3.66
N GLU A 49 -7.95 -14.13 -3.75
CA GLU A 49 -8.36 -13.49 -5.00
C GLU A 49 -7.33 -13.86 -6.07
N LEU A 50 -7.79 -14.57 -7.12
CA LEU A 50 -6.95 -15.00 -8.22
C LEU A 50 -7.02 -13.97 -9.35
N VAL A 51 -5.86 -13.65 -9.91
CA VAL A 51 -5.71 -12.69 -11.01
C VAL A 51 -5.14 -13.42 -12.22
N GLU A 52 -5.80 -13.29 -13.36
CA GLU A 52 -5.27 -13.78 -14.64
C GLU A 52 -4.08 -12.91 -15.08
N ALA A 53 -2.95 -13.55 -15.37
CA ALA A 53 -1.75 -12.91 -15.88
C ALA A 53 -1.13 -13.72 -17.03
N ARG A 54 -0.45 -13.04 -17.95
CA ARG A 54 0.43 -13.70 -18.92
C ARG A 54 1.75 -14.03 -18.26
N VAL A 55 2.23 -15.26 -18.45
CA VAL A 55 3.56 -15.68 -18.04
C VAL A 55 4.60 -15.11 -19.02
N THR A 56 5.55 -14.32 -18.53
CA THR A 56 6.62 -13.70 -19.35
C THR A 56 7.95 -14.44 -19.26
N LEU A 57 8.19 -15.18 -18.18
CA LEU A 57 9.38 -16.02 -17.97
C LEU A 57 8.95 -17.42 -17.56
N ASP A 58 9.74 -18.45 -17.88
CA ASP A 58 9.46 -19.79 -17.37
C ASP A 58 9.77 -19.87 -15.87
N PHE A 59 8.82 -20.37 -15.09
CA PHE A 59 9.00 -20.61 -13.66
C PHE A 59 8.05 -21.70 -13.18
N GLU A 60 8.49 -22.49 -12.20
CA GLU A 60 7.69 -23.59 -11.63
C GLU A 60 7.14 -24.51 -12.74
N ASP A 61 5.83 -24.58 -12.89
CA ASP A 61 5.11 -25.34 -13.93
C ASP A 61 4.52 -24.46 -15.05
N TYR A 62 4.86 -23.16 -15.05
CA TYR A 62 4.32 -22.18 -15.99
C TYR A 62 5.17 -22.01 -17.25
N VAL A 63 4.49 -22.01 -18.40
CA VAL A 63 5.11 -21.87 -19.72
C VAL A 63 5.03 -20.42 -20.20
N VAL A 64 6.10 -19.93 -20.82
CA VAL A 64 6.13 -18.56 -21.38
C VAL A 64 5.01 -18.35 -22.40
N ASN A 65 4.33 -17.21 -22.29
CA ASN A 65 3.13 -16.80 -23.03
C ASN A 65 1.85 -17.54 -22.70
N ASP A 66 1.87 -18.44 -21.72
CA ASP A 66 0.65 -19.07 -21.22
C ASP A 66 -0.09 -18.14 -20.27
N LEU A 67 -1.33 -18.50 -19.98
CA LEU A 67 -2.18 -17.82 -19.03
C LEU A 67 -2.08 -18.51 -17.66
N ALA A 68 -1.85 -17.73 -16.61
CA ALA A 68 -1.77 -18.23 -15.24
C ALA A 68 -2.73 -17.49 -14.31
N GLU A 69 -3.37 -18.24 -13.42
CA GLU A 69 -4.13 -17.68 -12.29
C GLU A 69 -3.19 -17.55 -11.09
N ILE A 70 -2.88 -16.31 -10.71
CA ILE A 70 -1.92 -15.99 -9.66
C ILE A 70 -2.65 -15.38 -8.47
N PRO A 71 -2.37 -15.80 -7.22
CA PRO A 71 -2.93 -15.15 -6.03
C PRO A 71 -2.54 -13.67 -5.98
N ALA A 72 -3.51 -12.78 -5.74
CA ALA A 72 -3.32 -11.32 -5.72
C ALA A 72 -2.17 -10.87 -4.79
N GLY A 73 -1.97 -11.59 -3.68
CA GLY A 73 -0.85 -11.36 -2.76
C GLY A 73 0.55 -11.58 -3.35
N ARG A 74 0.68 -12.39 -4.42
CA ARG A 74 1.95 -12.65 -5.14
C ARG A 74 2.08 -11.87 -6.44
N VAL A 75 0.98 -11.39 -7.03
CA VAL A 75 0.97 -10.67 -8.32
C VAL A 75 1.96 -9.51 -8.34
N GLY A 76 1.89 -8.60 -7.36
CA GLY A 76 2.74 -7.42 -7.34
C GLY A 76 4.23 -7.73 -7.17
N GLN A 77 4.57 -8.88 -6.60
CA GLN A 77 5.96 -9.36 -6.55
C GLN A 77 6.39 -9.93 -7.90
N LEU A 78 5.61 -10.87 -8.45
CA LEU A 78 5.93 -11.57 -9.69
C LEU A 78 5.98 -10.63 -10.90
N GLU A 79 5.10 -9.64 -10.96
CA GLU A 79 5.10 -8.62 -12.01
C GLU A 79 6.30 -7.70 -11.90
N ARG A 80 6.70 -7.31 -10.67
CA ARG A 80 7.91 -6.51 -10.43
C ARG A 80 9.19 -7.26 -10.81
N GLU A 81 9.21 -8.57 -10.56
CA GLU A 81 10.33 -9.45 -10.92
C GLU A 81 10.32 -9.83 -12.42
N GLY A 82 9.24 -9.53 -13.14
CA GLY A 82 9.10 -9.77 -14.57
C GLY A 82 8.67 -11.19 -14.96
N TYR A 83 8.21 -12.00 -14.01
CA TYR A 83 7.72 -13.36 -14.26
C TYR A 83 6.35 -13.39 -14.92
N ILE A 84 5.52 -12.38 -14.63
CA ILE A 84 4.17 -12.25 -15.18
C ILE A 84 3.89 -10.82 -15.65
N ASP A 85 2.85 -10.68 -16.47
CA ASP A 85 2.29 -9.42 -16.93
C ASP A 85 0.76 -9.46 -16.80
N THR A 86 0.19 -8.59 -15.95
CA THR A 86 -1.26 -8.51 -15.72
C THR A 86 -1.98 -7.53 -16.64
N HIS A 87 -1.26 -6.85 -17.54
CA HIS A 87 -1.87 -5.89 -18.44
C HIS A 87 -2.88 -6.62 -19.35
N ALA A 88 -4.05 -6.00 -19.55
CA ALA A 88 -5.13 -6.59 -20.34
C ALA A 88 -4.69 -7.00 -21.75
N ASP A 89 -3.78 -6.25 -22.37
CA ASP A 89 -3.21 -6.56 -23.68
C ASP A 89 -2.32 -7.82 -23.65
N ALA A 90 -1.54 -8.00 -22.59
CA ALA A 90 -0.69 -9.17 -22.39
C ALA A 90 -1.53 -10.43 -22.16
N VAL A 91 -2.57 -10.32 -21.34
CA VAL A 91 -3.56 -11.38 -21.09
C VAL A 91 -4.30 -11.75 -22.39
N ALA A 92 -4.77 -10.76 -23.15
CA ALA A 92 -5.43 -10.99 -24.44
C ALA A 92 -4.50 -11.67 -25.46
N TYR A 93 -3.22 -11.27 -25.48
CA TYR A 93 -2.22 -11.91 -26.33
C TYR A 93 -2.01 -13.38 -25.95
N ALA A 94 -1.85 -13.70 -24.66
CA ALA A 94 -1.75 -15.08 -24.20
C ALA A 94 -3.00 -15.90 -24.58
N LYS A 95 -4.21 -15.36 -24.37
CA LYS A 95 -5.48 -16.00 -24.78
C LYS A 95 -5.56 -16.26 -26.29
N SER A 96 -4.88 -15.48 -27.12
CA SER A 96 -4.87 -15.67 -28.57
C SER A 96 -3.96 -16.81 -29.06
N LEU A 97 -3.08 -17.31 -28.19
CA LEU A 97 -2.12 -18.37 -28.50
C LEU A 97 -2.60 -19.77 -28.09
N ALA A 98 -3.58 -19.85 -27.20
CA ALA A 98 -4.23 -21.09 -26.74
C ALA A 98 -5.26 -21.60 -27.76
#